data_AF-A0A1Y6HE85-F1
#
_entry.id   AF-A0A1Y6HE85-F1
#
_cell.length_a   1.000
_cell.length_b   1.000
_cell.length_c   1.000
_cell.angle_alpha   90.00
_cell.angle_beta   90.00
_cell.angle_gamma   90.00
#
_symmetry.space_group_name_H-M   'P 1'
#
loop_
_entity.id
_entity.type
_entity.pdbx_description
1 polymer ?
#
loop_
_entity_poly.entity_id
_entity_poly.type
_entity_poly.pdbx_seq_one_letter_code
_entity_poly.pdbx_strand_id
1 'polypeptide(L)'
;MQLSAWQPAGWTPCPKPTSVMWAALSTQTGWVNAMHDSLAPLSGLVTLVDMLINAIWGGIGCGLQQFMMSLLLSVFLAGSMTGRTPDLFGRKIESREMQMLALLILLQPLVVLGLTAVALAVPALTANSNPGFHGISQVFYEYTSAFTDNGSGFEGLGDATYWWNLSCSVVLALGRYLVLILPLMVAAGMAVKRRAPEAAGSLQVETPTFALTLMAIVLTVLQFMPALVLCPIAEHLAHASTEQATCFPALSSDISHSAAA
;
A
#
# COMPACT_ATOMS: atom_id res chain seq x y z
N MET A 1 16.52 -21.41 24.93
CA MET A 1 16.96 -20.41 25.93
C MET A 1 15.97 -19.25 25.87
N GLN A 2 15.10 -19.15 26.88
CA GLN A 2 13.96 -18.24 26.96
C GLN A 2 14.39 -16.80 27.28
N LEU A 3 14.02 -15.84 26.44
CA LEU A 3 13.99 -14.41 26.73
C LEU A 3 12.57 -14.01 27.17
N SER A 4 12.04 -14.63 28.23
CA SER A 4 10.69 -14.36 28.75
C SER A 4 10.68 -13.79 30.17
N ALA A 5 11.80 -13.23 30.64
CA ALA A 5 11.94 -12.83 32.05
C ALA A 5 11.96 -11.30 32.31
N TRP A 6 11.73 -10.46 31.30
CA TRP A 6 11.70 -9.00 31.46
C TRP A 6 10.60 -8.34 30.61
N GLN A 7 9.34 -8.68 30.86
CA GLN A 7 8.22 -7.86 30.43
C GLN A 7 7.51 -7.29 31.66
N PRO A 8 7.58 -5.97 31.92
CA PRO A 8 6.82 -5.35 33.00
C PRO A 8 5.31 -5.49 32.71
N ALA A 9 4.54 -5.80 33.75
CA ALA A 9 3.09 -5.97 33.67
C ALA A 9 2.44 -4.69 33.11
N GLY A 10 1.81 -4.79 31.94
CA GLY A 10 1.19 -3.67 31.23
C GLY A 10 1.58 -3.55 29.76
N TRP A 11 2.64 -4.22 29.32
CA TRP A 11 3.00 -4.27 27.90
C TRP A 11 2.26 -5.42 27.21
N THR A 12 1.39 -5.09 26.26
CA THR A 12 0.80 -6.06 25.34
C THR A 12 1.93 -6.86 24.66
N PRO A 13 1.71 -8.15 24.32
CA PRO A 13 2.75 -8.96 23.69
C PRO A 13 3.09 -8.33 22.34
N CYS A 14 4.22 -7.61 22.30
CA CYS A 14 4.71 -7.01 21.07
C CYS A 14 4.96 -8.16 20.07
N PRO A 15 4.40 -8.09 18.84
CA PRO A 15 4.65 -9.11 17.83
C PRO A 15 6.15 -9.29 17.67
N LYS A 16 6.60 -10.56 17.61
CA LYS A 16 8.03 -10.87 17.53
C LYS A 16 8.63 -10.09 16.36
N PRO A 17 9.84 -9.50 16.47
CA PRO A 17 10.44 -8.69 15.40
C PRO A 17 10.48 -9.43 14.05
N THR A 18 10.63 -10.75 14.09
CA THR A 18 10.60 -11.63 12.92
C THR A 18 9.25 -11.68 12.22
N SER A 19 8.14 -11.60 12.98
CA SER A 19 6.78 -11.62 12.43
C SER A 19 6.43 -10.29 11.76
N VAL A 20 6.80 -9.17 12.40
CA VAL A 20 6.60 -7.83 11.81
C VAL A 20 7.44 -7.64 10.54
N MET A 21 8.70 -8.07 10.58
CA MET A 21 9.56 -8.06 9.40
C MET A 21 8.99 -8.94 8.28
N TRP A 22 8.47 -10.11 8.60
CA TRP A 22 7.85 -11.00 7.62
C TRP A 22 6.60 -10.37 6.99
N ALA A 23 5.73 -9.73 7.78
CA ALA A 23 4.53 -9.07 7.27
C ALA A 23 4.86 -7.99 6.22
N ALA A 24 5.96 -7.23 6.40
CA ALA A 24 6.43 -6.26 5.41
C ALA A 24 7.03 -6.93 4.15
N LEU A 25 7.77 -8.03 4.32
CA LEU A 25 8.47 -8.70 3.21
C LEU A 25 7.60 -9.64 2.37
N SER A 26 6.49 -10.14 2.93
CA SER A 26 5.64 -11.16 2.29
C SER A 26 4.50 -10.56 1.46
N THR A 27 4.55 -9.27 1.15
CA THR A 27 3.58 -8.64 0.25
C THR A 27 3.66 -9.28 -1.15
N GLN A 28 2.49 -9.47 -1.77
CA GLN A 28 2.32 -10.19 -3.04
C GLN A 28 2.69 -11.68 -3.03
N THR A 29 2.77 -12.31 -1.85
CA THR A 29 2.89 -13.77 -1.72
C THR A 29 1.70 -14.40 -1.00
N GLY A 30 0.97 -13.62 -0.18
CA GLY A 30 -0.15 -14.09 0.62
C GLY A 30 0.25 -14.91 1.85
N TRP A 31 1.54 -15.02 2.16
CA TRP A 31 2.02 -15.89 3.24
C TRP A 31 2.01 -15.17 4.57
N VAL A 32 1.02 -15.49 5.40
CA VAL A 32 0.82 -14.88 6.71
C VAL A 32 1.44 -15.74 7.81
N ASN A 33 2.40 -15.20 8.57
CA ASN A 33 3.01 -15.89 9.72
C ASN A 33 2.55 -15.34 11.09
N ALA A 34 1.77 -14.27 11.09
CA ALA A 34 1.09 -13.68 12.22
C ALA A 34 -0.16 -12.96 11.71
N MET A 35 -1.28 -13.09 12.41
CA MET A 35 -2.54 -12.49 11.98
C MET A 35 -2.39 -10.97 11.86
N HIS A 36 -2.61 -10.44 10.65
CA HIS A 36 -2.42 -9.02 10.38
C HIS A 36 -3.44 -8.14 11.13
N ASP A 37 -4.65 -8.65 11.41
CA ASP A 37 -5.65 -7.98 12.28
C ASP A 37 -5.10 -7.61 13.66
N SER A 38 -4.17 -8.42 14.19
CA SER A 38 -3.64 -8.28 15.54
C SER A 38 -2.32 -7.51 15.59
N LEU A 39 -1.86 -6.98 14.45
CA LEU A 39 -0.69 -6.11 14.41
C LEU A 39 -1.03 -4.72 14.98
N ALA A 40 -0.01 -4.06 15.51
CA ALA A 40 -0.14 -2.66 15.88
C ALA A 40 -0.57 -1.83 14.64
N PRO A 41 -1.39 -0.77 14.80
CA PRO A 41 -1.96 -0.05 13.66
C PRO A 41 -0.91 0.48 12.67
N LEU A 42 0.23 0.95 13.16
CA LEU A 42 1.36 1.39 12.32
C LEU A 42 2.06 0.25 11.59
N SER A 43 2.11 -0.95 12.18
CA SER A 43 2.63 -2.14 11.50
C SER A 43 1.68 -2.62 10.40
N GLY A 44 0.37 -2.60 10.67
CA GLY A 44 -0.65 -2.84 9.64
C GLY A 44 -0.61 -1.80 8.50
N LEU A 45 -0.34 -0.53 8.82
CA LEU A 45 -0.13 0.53 7.82
C LEU A 45 1.03 0.20 6.88
N VAL A 46 2.15 -0.30 7.39
CA VAL A 46 3.29 -0.70 6.55
C VAL A 46 2.87 -1.78 5.55
N THR A 47 2.16 -2.82 6.02
CA THR A 47 1.67 -3.88 5.12
C THR A 47 0.72 -3.36 4.04
N LEU A 48 -0.17 -2.42 4.38
CA LEU A 48 -1.05 -1.74 3.43
C LEU A 48 -0.26 -0.93 2.40
N VAL A 49 0.68 -0.10 2.88
CA VAL A 49 1.50 0.76 2.02
C VAL A 49 2.33 -0.06 1.05
N ASP A 50 2.96 -1.13 1.51
CA ASP A 50 3.78 -2.01 0.67
C ASP A 50 2.94 -2.70 -0.43
N MET A 51 1.72 -3.15 -0.09
CA MET A 51 0.77 -3.66 -1.11
C MET A 51 0.36 -2.57 -2.10
N LEU A 52 0.02 -1.37 -1.63
CA LEU A 52 -0.43 -0.26 -2.47
C LEU A 52 0.66 0.20 -3.44
N ILE A 53 1.92 0.24 -3.00
CA ILE A 53 3.08 0.58 -3.84
C ILE A 53 3.32 -0.50 -4.91
N ASN A 54 3.16 -1.78 -4.54
CA ASN A 54 3.28 -2.94 -5.42
C ASN A 54 4.64 -3.08 -6.17
N ALA A 55 5.63 -2.23 -5.89
CA ALA A 55 6.91 -2.21 -6.62
C ALA A 55 8.11 -2.71 -5.78
N ILE A 56 8.05 -2.61 -4.45
CA ILE A 56 9.14 -2.98 -3.53
C ILE A 56 8.78 -4.34 -2.92
N TRP A 57 9.65 -5.35 -3.14
CA TRP A 57 9.37 -6.77 -2.81
C TRP A 57 8.13 -7.37 -3.52
N GLY A 58 7.79 -6.85 -4.70
CA GLY A 58 6.59 -7.28 -5.41
C GLY A 58 6.64 -8.74 -5.91
N GLY A 59 5.46 -9.22 -6.32
CA GLY A 59 5.25 -10.60 -6.73
C GLY A 59 5.99 -10.97 -8.01
N ILE A 60 6.08 -12.27 -8.30
CA ILE A 60 6.79 -12.81 -9.45
C ILE A 60 6.29 -12.14 -10.73
N GLY A 61 7.14 -11.34 -11.37
CA GLY A 61 6.84 -10.56 -12.58
C GLY A 61 6.02 -9.28 -12.35
N CYS A 62 5.10 -9.27 -11.39
CA CYS A 62 4.19 -8.15 -11.14
C CYS A 62 4.91 -6.94 -10.52
N GLY A 63 5.82 -7.19 -9.57
CA GLY A 63 6.62 -6.12 -8.98
C GLY A 63 7.53 -5.42 -9.99
N LEU A 64 8.17 -6.20 -10.87
CA LEU A 64 9.00 -5.65 -11.95
C LEU A 64 8.13 -4.84 -12.93
N GLN A 65 6.96 -5.36 -13.28
CA GLN A 65 6.02 -4.65 -14.14
C GLN A 65 5.62 -3.30 -13.55
N GLN A 66 5.20 -3.27 -12.29
CA GLN A 66 4.84 -2.02 -11.62
C GLN A 66 6.02 -1.05 -11.55
N PHE A 67 7.21 -1.56 -11.24
CA PHE A 67 8.43 -0.76 -11.25
C PHE A 67 8.73 -0.16 -12.64
N MET A 68 8.54 -0.92 -13.72
CA MET A 68 8.68 -0.41 -15.09
C MET A 68 7.64 0.67 -15.42
N MET A 69 6.41 0.56 -14.91
CA MET A 69 5.39 1.61 -15.09
C MET A 69 5.78 2.90 -14.35
N SER A 70 6.23 2.78 -13.09
CA SER A 70 6.73 3.93 -12.31
C SER A 70 7.97 4.55 -12.94
N LEU A 71 8.84 3.76 -13.57
CA LEU A 71 9.97 4.25 -14.35
C LEU A 71 9.52 5.11 -15.54
N LEU A 72 8.57 4.61 -16.35
CA LEU A 72 8.03 5.36 -17.49
C LEU A 72 7.34 6.67 -17.04
N LEU A 73 6.62 6.63 -15.93
CA LEU A 73 6.03 7.82 -15.31
C LEU A 73 7.11 8.81 -14.84
N SER A 74 8.18 8.31 -14.26
CA SER A 74 9.32 9.13 -13.81
C SER A 74 10.03 9.82 -14.96
N VAL A 75 10.26 9.11 -16.06
CA VAL A 75 10.81 9.70 -17.29
C VAL A 75 9.88 10.77 -17.85
N PHE A 76 8.57 10.52 -17.86
CA PHE A 76 7.58 11.50 -18.31
C PHE A 76 7.61 12.77 -17.46
N LEU A 77 7.58 12.63 -16.14
CA LEU A 77 7.60 13.75 -15.22
C LEU A 77 8.93 14.52 -15.31
N ALA A 78 10.07 13.83 -15.30
CA ALA A 78 11.38 14.46 -15.44
C ALA A 78 11.54 15.20 -16.79
N GLY A 79 11.05 14.61 -17.89
CA GLY A 79 11.02 15.27 -19.19
C GLY A 79 10.18 16.54 -19.17
N SER A 80 8.97 16.47 -18.58
CA SER A 80 8.07 17.62 -18.48
C SER A 80 8.65 18.78 -17.64
N MET A 81 9.33 18.46 -16.52
CA MET A 81 9.96 19.47 -15.66
C MET A 81 11.15 20.17 -16.31
N THR A 82 11.86 19.47 -17.18
CA THR A 82 13.00 20.02 -17.93
C THR A 82 12.60 20.66 -19.26
N GLY A 83 11.31 20.62 -19.62
CA GLY A 83 10.79 21.14 -20.89
C GLY A 83 11.21 20.31 -22.11
N ARG A 84 11.60 19.04 -21.91
CA ARG A 84 12.02 18.13 -22.97
C ARG A 84 10.97 17.06 -23.24
N THR A 85 10.97 16.54 -24.46
CA THR A 85 10.12 15.39 -24.79
C THR A 85 10.63 14.16 -24.03
N PRO A 86 9.78 13.47 -23.26
CA PRO A 86 10.22 12.33 -22.47
C PRO A 86 10.61 11.15 -23.36
N ASP A 87 11.79 10.61 -23.11
CA ASP A 87 12.34 9.48 -23.84
C ASP A 87 13.07 8.51 -22.90
N LEU A 88 12.92 7.22 -23.18
CA LEU A 88 13.60 6.16 -22.47
C LEU A 88 14.42 5.34 -23.47
N PHE A 89 15.73 5.22 -23.24
CA PHE A 89 16.68 4.55 -24.15
C PHE A 89 16.63 5.05 -25.61
N GLY A 90 16.34 6.34 -25.81
CA GLY A 90 16.20 6.96 -27.13
C GLY A 90 14.86 6.67 -27.82
N ARG A 91 13.89 6.05 -27.13
CA ARG A 91 12.51 5.87 -27.62
C ARG A 91 11.59 6.86 -26.93
N LYS A 92 10.89 7.66 -27.72
CA LYS A 92 9.97 8.69 -27.22
C LYS A 92 8.69 8.08 -26.64
N ILE A 93 8.28 8.61 -25.49
CA ILE A 93 6.99 8.31 -24.88
C ILE A 93 5.99 9.33 -25.41
N GLU A 94 4.97 8.88 -26.15
CA GLU A 94 3.96 9.74 -26.76
C GLU A 94 2.67 9.71 -25.94
N SER A 95 1.71 10.56 -26.34
CA SER A 95 0.43 10.68 -25.63
C SER A 95 -0.32 9.35 -25.51
N ARG A 96 -0.24 8.48 -26.51
CA ARG A 96 -0.93 7.18 -26.49
C ARG A 96 -0.41 6.26 -25.38
N GLU A 97 0.90 6.13 -25.20
CA GLU A 97 1.45 5.34 -24.10
C GLU A 97 1.10 5.98 -22.76
N MET A 98 1.16 7.32 -22.69
CA MET A 98 0.88 8.02 -21.45
C MET A 98 -0.58 7.93 -21.01
N GLN A 99 -1.53 7.88 -21.94
CA GLN A 99 -2.94 7.63 -21.63
C GLN A 99 -3.16 6.23 -21.02
N MET A 100 -2.46 5.21 -21.55
CA MET A 100 -2.54 3.85 -21.00
C MET A 100 -1.92 3.76 -19.59
N LEU A 101 -0.79 4.43 -19.37
CA LEU A 101 -0.15 4.53 -18.06
C LEU A 101 -1.05 5.28 -17.04
N ALA A 102 -1.63 6.40 -17.45
CA ALA A 102 -2.54 7.18 -16.61
C ALA A 102 -3.78 6.37 -16.22
N LEU A 103 -4.36 5.61 -17.15
CA LEU A 103 -5.48 4.72 -16.86
C LEU A 103 -5.11 3.66 -15.81
N LEU A 104 -3.91 3.06 -15.91
CA LEU A 104 -3.44 2.03 -14.98
C LEU A 104 -3.23 2.58 -13.57
N ILE A 105 -2.65 3.77 -13.43
CA ILE A 105 -2.42 4.43 -12.14
C ILE A 105 -3.76 4.82 -11.48
N LEU A 106 -4.74 5.27 -12.27
CA LEU A 106 -6.06 5.65 -11.77
C LEU A 106 -6.97 4.44 -11.49
N LEU A 107 -6.72 3.29 -12.13
CA LEU A 107 -7.55 2.10 -11.96
C LEU A 107 -7.56 1.61 -10.52
N GLN A 108 -6.38 1.49 -9.90
CA GLN A 108 -6.23 1.01 -8.52
C GLN A 108 -7.03 1.84 -7.50
N PRO A 109 -6.88 3.18 -7.40
CA PRO A 109 -7.63 3.97 -6.44
C PRO A 109 -9.12 3.99 -6.74
N LEU A 110 -9.53 4.02 -8.02
CA LEU A 110 -10.96 3.99 -8.37
C LEU A 110 -11.64 2.70 -7.93
N VAL A 111 -11.00 1.56 -8.18
CA VAL A 111 -11.57 0.24 -7.83
C VAL A 111 -11.52 0.02 -6.32
N VAL A 112 -10.35 0.18 -5.69
CA VAL A 112 -10.17 -0.11 -4.27
C VAL A 112 -10.98 0.85 -3.40
N LEU A 113 -10.86 2.17 -3.61
CA LEU A 113 -11.61 3.15 -2.80
C LEU A 113 -13.10 3.14 -3.13
N GLY A 114 -13.47 2.95 -4.40
CA GLY A 114 -14.86 2.88 -4.81
C GLY A 114 -15.59 1.71 -4.17
N LEU A 115 -15.02 0.51 -4.22
CA LEU A 115 -15.64 -0.67 -3.61
C LEU A 115 -15.59 -0.65 -2.09
N THR A 116 -14.51 -0.13 -1.51
CA THR A 116 -14.43 0.11 -0.06
C THR A 116 -15.57 1.05 0.39
N ALA A 117 -15.82 2.14 -0.34
CA ALA A 117 -16.91 3.07 -0.04
C ALA A 117 -18.29 2.41 -0.17
N VAL A 118 -18.50 1.57 -1.21
CA VAL A 118 -19.77 0.85 -1.41
C VAL A 118 -20.01 -0.16 -0.29
N ALA A 119 -18.99 -0.94 0.10
CA ALA A 119 -19.10 -1.91 1.18
C ALA A 119 -19.41 -1.22 2.51
N LEU A 120 -18.74 -0.11 2.83
CA LEU A 120 -18.99 0.66 4.06
C LEU A 120 -20.33 1.39 4.06
N ALA A 121 -20.85 1.78 2.89
CA ALA A 121 -22.18 2.40 2.77
C ALA A 121 -23.32 1.43 3.12
N VAL A 122 -23.07 0.12 3.05
CA VAL A 122 -24.03 -0.92 3.42
C VAL A 122 -23.40 -1.84 4.47
N PRO A 123 -23.44 -1.47 5.77
CA PRO A 123 -22.77 -2.22 6.85
C PRO A 123 -23.18 -3.69 6.97
N ALA A 124 -24.35 -4.07 6.42
CA ALA A 124 -24.78 -5.47 6.36
C ALA A 124 -23.89 -6.35 5.46
N LEU A 125 -23.08 -5.76 4.58
CA LEU A 125 -22.21 -6.48 3.63
C LEU A 125 -20.80 -6.74 4.19
N THR A 126 -20.32 -5.92 5.14
CA THR A 126 -18.92 -5.93 5.55
C THR A 126 -18.56 -7.15 6.38
N ALA A 127 -19.40 -7.50 7.37
CA ALA A 127 -19.12 -8.58 8.33
C ALA A 127 -17.77 -8.42 9.06
N ASN A 128 -17.43 -7.19 9.45
CA ASN A 128 -16.20 -6.87 10.19
C ASN A 128 -16.28 -7.33 11.65
N SER A 129 -15.22 -8.00 12.15
CA SER A 129 -15.12 -8.42 13.56
C SER A 129 -14.80 -7.27 14.50
N ASN A 130 -14.03 -6.28 14.03
CA ASN A 130 -13.56 -5.17 14.85
C ASN A 130 -14.39 -3.90 14.60
N PRO A 131 -14.76 -3.15 15.66
CA PRO A 131 -15.48 -1.88 15.53
C PRO A 131 -14.55 -0.72 15.16
N GLY A 132 -15.14 0.41 14.79
CA GLY A 132 -14.40 1.68 14.60
C GLY A 132 -13.45 1.67 13.40
N PHE A 133 -12.32 2.38 13.54
CA PHE A 133 -11.35 2.58 12.45
C PHE A 133 -10.70 1.27 11.98
N HIS A 134 -10.52 0.30 12.88
CA HIS A 134 -9.94 -1.00 12.52
C HIS A 134 -10.88 -1.80 11.59
N GLY A 135 -12.19 -1.72 11.80
CA GLY A 135 -13.16 -2.36 10.89
C GLY A 135 -13.14 -1.76 9.48
N ILE A 136 -12.84 -0.45 9.36
CA ILE A 136 -12.63 0.20 8.07
C ILE A 136 -11.33 -0.30 7.42
N SER A 137 -10.26 -0.46 8.22
CA SER A 137 -9.01 -1.09 7.77
C SER A 137 -9.23 -2.50 7.24
N GLN A 138 -10.07 -3.33 7.87
CA GLN A 138 -10.37 -4.70 7.40
C GLN A 138 -10.96 -4.71 5.99
N VAL A 139 -11.97 -3.87 5.72
CA VAL A 139 -12.61 -3.75 4.39
C VAL A 139 -11.62 -3.22 3.35
N PHE A 140 -10.87 -2.18 3.71
CA PHE A 140 -9.89 -1.57 2.81
C PHE A 140 -8.72 -2.52 2.49
N TYR A 141 -8.27 -3.29 3.48
CA TYR A 141 -7.21 -4.28 3.34
C TYR A 141 -7.63 -5.39 2.38
N GLU A 142 -8.86 -5.90 2.51
CA GLU A 142 -9.38 -6.96 1.65
C GLU A 142 -9.38 -6.55 0.17
N TYR A 143 -9.95 -5.39 -0.16
CA TYR A 143 -9.94 -4.90 -1.54
C TYR A 143 -8.55 -4.54 -2.05
N THR A 144 -7.67 -4.03 -1.17
CA THR A 144 -6.27 -3.76 -1.53
C THR A 144 -5.53 -5.05 -1.85
N SER A 145 -5.68 -6.08 -1.02
CA SER A 145 -5.06 -7.40 -1.20
C SER A 145 -5.57 -8.09 -2.47
N ALA A 146 -6.89 -8.04 -2.71
CA ALA A 146 -7.49 -8.58 -3.93
C ALA A 146 -7.01 -7.85 -5.19
N PHE A 147 -6.90 -6.52 -5.18
CA PHE A 147 -6.45 -5.80 -6.38
C PHE A 147 -4.97 -6.05 -6.69
N THR A 148 -4.16 -6.21 -5.65
CA THR A 148 -2.70 -6.33 -5.76
C THR A 148 -2.22 -7.77 -5.94
N ASP A 149 -3.15 -8.72 -6.14
CA ASP A 149 -2.90 -10.16 -6.22
C ASP A 149 -2.10 -10.69 -5.01
N ASN A 150 -2.27 -10.10 -3.83
CA ASN A 150 -1.51 -10.51 -2.66
C ASN A 150 -2.07 -11.79 -2.03
N GLY A 151 -3.36 -11.78 -1.69
CA GLY A 151 -4.05 -12.95 -1.14
C GLY A 151 -3.88 -13.16 0.36
N SER A 152 -3.24 -12.24 1.10
CA SER A 152 -3.36 -12.20 2.56
C SER A 152 -4.62 -11.45 2.97
N GLY A 153 -5.30 -11.89 4.02
CA GLY A 153 -6.36 -11.14 4.68
C GLY A 153 -5.90 -10.58 6.03
N PHE A 154 -6.71 -9.68 6.57
CA PHE A 154 -6.68 -9.42 8.01
C PHE A 154 -7.26 -10.62 8.80
N GLU A 155 -8.06 -11.48 8.17
CA GLU A 155 -8.66 -12.70 8.76
C GLU A 155 -9.65 -12.44 9.92
N GLY A 156 -9.97 -11.17 10.22
CA GLY A 156 -11.10 -10.79 11.06
C GLY A 156 -12.39 -10.50 10.27
N LEU A 157 -12.30 -10.44 8.95
CA LEU A 157 -13.44 -10.15 8.08
C LEU A 157 -14.18 -11.44 7.72
N GLY A 158 -15.51 -11.46 7.86
CA GLY A 158 -16.34 -12.57 7.40
C GLY A 158 -16.51 -12.56 5.87
N ASP A 159 -15.45 -12.85 5.14
CA ASP A 159 -15.34 -12.72 3.68
C ASP A 159 -15.96 -13.90 2.89
N ALA A 160 -16.40 -14.97 3.56
CA ALA A 160 -17.09 -16.10 2.95
C ALA A 160 -18.57 -15.80 2.57
N THR A 161 -18.83 -14.65 1.93
CA THR A 161 -20.16 -14.24 1.47
C THR A 161 -20.21 -14.06 -0.05
N TYR A 162 -21.41 -14.05 -0.62
CA TYR A 162 -21.57 -13.78 -2.06
C TYR A 162 -21.03 -12.41 -2.46
N TRP A 163 -21.17 -11.39 -1.61
CA TRP A 163 -20.67 -10.04 -1.89
C TRP A 163 -19.15 -10.04 -2.04
N TRP A 164 -18.43 -10.57 -1.06
CA TRP A 164 -16.98 -10.62 -1.04
C TRP A 164 -16.44 -11.50 -2.16
N ASN A 165 -16.96 -12.71 -2.33
CA ASN A 165 -16.54 -13.61 -3.40
C ASN A 165 -16.71 -13.00 -4.80
N LEU A 166 -17.86 -12.38 -5.10
CA LEU A 166 -18.12 -11.81 -6.43
C LEU A 166 -17.35 -10.50 -6.65
N SER A 167 -17.37 -9.60 -5.66
CA SER A 167 -16.67 -8.31 -5.79
C SER A 167 -15.15 -8.50 -5.85
N CYS A 168 -14.55 -9.32 -4.97
CA CYS A 168 -13.13 -9.62 -5.00
C CYS A 168 -12.73 -10.36 -6.29
N SER A 169 -13.57 -11.25 -6.83
CA SER A 169 -13.29 -11.88 -8.14
C SER A 169 -13.19 -10.86 -9.28
N VAL A 170 -14.08 -9.85 -9.29
CA VAL A 170 -14.02 -8.75 -10.27
C VAL A 170 -12.77 -7.91 -10.04
N VAL A 171 -12.45 -7.59 -8.79
CA VAL A 171 -11.26 -6.82 -8.42
C VAL A 171 -9.98 -7.53 -8.84
N LEU A 172 -9.86 -8.83 -8.59
CA LEU A 172 -8.74 -9.67 -9.04
C LEU A 172 -8.62 -9.65 -10.56
N ALA A 173 -9.73 -9.80 -11.29
CA ALA A 173 -9.69 -9.76 -12.75
C ALA A 173 -9.18 -8.40 -13.28
N LEU A 174 -9.61 -7.29 -12.67
CA LEU A 174 -9.16 -5.94 -13.04
C LEU A 174 -7.70 -5.70 -12.64
N GLY A 175 -7.32 -6.09 -11.41
CA GLY A 175 -5.99 -5.95 -10.85
C GLY A 175 -4.94 -6.82 -11.55
N ARG A 176 -5.35 -7.98 -12.09
CA ARG A 176 -4.47 -8.90 -12.82
C ARG A 176 -4.39 -8.59 -14.31
N TYR A 177 -5.52 -8.69 -15.02
CA TYR A 177 -5.50 -8.75 -16.48
C TYR A 177 -5.28 -7.39 -17.13
N LEU A 178 -5.92 -6.32 -16.63
CA LEU A 178 -5.70 -4.98 -17.18
C LEU A 178 -4.28 -4.50 -16.88
N VAL A 179 -3.80 -4.78 -15.67
CA VAL A 179 -2.45 -4.42 -15.24
C VAL A 179 -1.40 -5.22 -15.99
N LEU A 180 -1.68 -6.41 -16.54
CA LEU A 180 -0.79 -7.12 -17.47
C LEU A 180 -0.88 -6.61 -18.92
N ILE A 181 -2.09 -6.41 -19.44
CA ILE A 181 -2.31 -6.11 -20.86
C ILE A 181 -1.83 -4.69 -21.22
N LEU A 182 -2.10 -3.69 -20.37
CA LEU A 182 -1.76 -2.30 -20.66
C LEU A 182 -0.24 -2.06 -20.76
N PRO A 183 0.60 -2.53 -19.81
CA PRO A 183 2.05 -2.48 -19.93
C PRO A 183 2.59 -3.18 -21.18
N LEU A 184 2.02 -4.32 -21.55
CA LEU A 184 2.42 -5.04 -22.77
C LEU A 184 2.11 -4.22 -24.03
N MET A 185 0.96 -3.53 -24.08
CA MET A 185 0.64 -2.62 -25.17
C MET A 185 1.57 -1.40 -25.22
N VAL A 186 1.94 -0.84 -24.06
CA VAL A 186 2.94 0.24 -23.96
C VAL A 186 4.30 -0.25 -24.49
N ALA A 187 4.74 -1.42 -24.04
CA ALA A 187 6.01 -2.01 -24.46
C ALA A 187 6.03 -2.30 -25.97
N ALA A 188 4.95 -2.86 -26.52
CA ALA A 188 4.81 -3.10 -27.96
C ALA A 188 4.80 -1.80 -28.76
N GLY A 189 4.09 -0.76 -28.28
CA GLY A 189 4.08 0.57 -28.89
C GLY A 189 5.47 1.19 -28.95
N MET A 190 6.22 1.11 -27.85
CA MET A 190 7.60 1.57 -27.80
C MET A 190 8.55 0.73 -28.67
N ALA A 191 8.31 -0.59 -28.80
CA ALA A 191 9.16 -1.49 -29.57
C ALA A 191 9.25 -1.14 -31.06
N VAL A 192 8.15 -0.64 -31.64
CA VAL A 192 8.07 -0.24 -33.06
C VAL A 192 8.75 1.10 -33.32
N LYS A 193 8.98 1.92 -32.29
CA LYS A 193 9.56 3.26 -32.44
C LYS A 193 11.05 3.19 -32.75
N ARG A 194 11.47 4.06 -33.69
CA ARG A 194 12.88 4.23 -34.05
C ARG A 194 13.65 4.81 -32.86
N ARG A 195 14.79 4.20 -32.55
CA ARG A 195 15.71 4.69 -31.52
C ARG A 195 16.45 5.93 -32.04
N ALA A 196 16.33 7.05 -31.32
CA ALA A 196 17.11 8.25 -31.55
C ALA A 196 18.51 8.09 -30.94
N PRO A 197 19.56 8.69 -31.55
CA PRO A 197 20.89 8.74 -30.95
C PRO A 197 20.88 9.61 -29.70
N GLU A 198 21.74 9.26 -28.74
CA GLU A 198 21.89 10.04 -27.51
C GLU A 198 22.49 11.42 -27.81
N ALA A 199 21.89 12.46 -27.23
CA ALA A 199 22.36 13.83 -27.33
C ALA A 199 22.74 14.36 -25.94
N ALA A 200 23.47 15.47 -25.87
CA ALA A 200 23.83 16.12 -24.61
C ALA A 200 22.61 16.51 -23.73
N GLY A 201 21.42 16.58 -24.32
CA GLY A 201 20.15 16.82 -23.64
C GLY A 201 19.34 15.57 -23.27
N SER A 202 19.85 14.36 -23.53
CA SER A 202 19.15 13.11 -23.21
C SER A 202 19.02 12.93 -21.70
N LEU A 203 17.90 12.37 -21.24
CA LEU A 203 17.72 12.06 -19.83
C LEU A 203 18.65 10.90 -19.44
N GLN A 204 19.54 11.14 -18.47
CA GLN A 204 20.43 10.11 -17.95
C GLN A 204 19.78 9.41 -16.75
N VAL A 205 19.28 8.20 -16.97
CA VAL A 205 18.61 7.39 -15.94
C VAL A 205 19.55 6.84 -14.87
N GLU A 206 20.86 6.85 -15.13
CA GLU A 206 21.89 6.37 -14.19
C GLU A 206 22.34 7.45 -13.19
N THR A 207 21.69 8.61 -13.18
CA THR A 207 22.03 9.72 -12.28
C THR A 207 21.37 9.55 -10.91
N PRO A 208 22.02 10.00 -9.81
CA PRO A 208 21.42 9.98 -8.49
C PRO A 208 20.14 10.83 -8.44
N THR A 209 20.08 11.92 -9.21
CA THR A 209 18.89 12.76 -9.32
C THR A 209 17.69 12.00 -9.90
N PHE A 210 17.91 11.20 -10.95
CA PHE A 210 16.85 10.37 -11.51
C PHE A 210 16.44 9.27 -10.53
N ALA A 211 17.39 8.64 -9.85
CA ALA A 211 17.11 7.64 -8.82
C ALA A 211 16.23 8.19 -7.68
N LEU A 212 16.52 9.42 -7.21
CA LEU A 212 15.69 10.10 -6.20
C LEU A 212 14.29 10.42 -6.73
N THR A 213 14.17 10.84 -7.99
CA THR A 213 12.88 11.13 -8.62
C THR A 213 12.04 9.86 -8.74
N LEU A 214 12.66 8.76 -9.18
CA LEU A 214 12.02 7.45 -9.26
C LEU A 214 11.58 6.95 -7.89
N MET A 215 12.43 7.07 -6.87
CA MET A 215 12.09 6.70 -5.51
C MET A 215 10.90 7.51 -4.97
N ALA A 216 10.86 8.83 -5.23
CA ALA A 216 9.74 9.67 -4.82
C ALA A 216 8.42 9.22 -5.47
N ILE A 217 8.45 8.87 -6.76
CA ILE A 217 7.28 8.43 -7.50
C ILE A 217 6.82 7.05 -7.04
N VAL A 218 7.74 6.10 -6.84
CA VAL A 218 7.42 4.75 -6.35
C VAL A 218 6.81 4.80 -4.95
N LEU A 219 7.34 5.66 -4.07
CA LEU A 219 6.84 5.82 -2.70
C LEU A 219 5.61 6.72 -2.60
N THR A 220 5.07 7.21 -3.72
CA THR A 220 3.90 8.08 -3.67
C THR A 220 2.66 7.25 -3.38
N VAL A 221 2.14 7.39 -2.16
CA VAL A 221 0.85 6.78 -1.72
C VAL A 221 -0.24 7.85 -1.58
N LEU A 222 -0.03 9.03 -2.15
CA LEU A 222 -0.83 10.23 -1.91
C LEU A 222 -2.32 10.04 -2.25
N GLN A 223 -2.61 9.25 -3.29
CA GLN A 223 -3.98 8.95 -3.71
C GLN A 223 -4.79 8.15 -2.67
N PHE A 224 -4.11 7.42 -1.78
CA PHE A 224 -4.73 6.67 -0.68
C PHE A 224 -4.60 7.37 0.67
N MET A 225 -3.95 8.54 0.73
CA MET A 225 -3.76 9.28 1.97
C MET A 225 -5.07 9.53 2.74
N PRO A 226 -6.20 9.91 2.11
CA PRO A 226 -7.46 10.06 2.84
C PRO A 226 -7.92 8.76 3.50
N ALA A 227 -7.80 7.61 2.81
CA ALA A 227 -8.17 6.32 3.37
C ALA A 227 -7.21 5.87 4.49
N LEU A 228 -5.90 6.02 4.28
CA LEU A 228 -4.89 5.68 5.28
C LEU A 228 -5.02 6.54 6.55
N VAL A 229 -5.41 7.82 6.40
CA VAL A 229 -5.70 8.71 7.53
C VAL A 229 -6.93 8.22 8.30
N LEU A 230 -8.00 7.85 7.60
CA LEU A 230 -9.26 7.41 8.22
C LEU A 230 -9.22 5.99 8.80
N CYS A 231 -8.24 5.18 8.40
CA CYS A 231 -8.11 3.78 8.80
C CYS A 231 -7.00 3.63 9.86
N PRO A 232 -5.76 3.16 9.55
CA PRO A 232 -4.77 2.82 10.58
C PRO A 232 -4.20 4.03 11.33
N ILE A 233 -4.13 5.23 10.70
CA ILE A 233 -3.62 6.42 11.39
C ILE A 233 -4.62 6.91 12.44
N ALA A 234 -5.91 6.99 12.09
CA ALA A 234 -6.96 7.33 13.05
C ALA A 234 -7.00 6.33 14.20
N GLU A 235 -6.85 5.03 13.92
CA GLU A 235 -6.74 3.99 14.94
C GLU A 235 -5.55 4.22 15.87
N HIS A 236 -4.36 4.46 15.33
CA HIS A 236 -3.16 4.75 16.13
C HIS A 236 -3.35 5.95 17.05
N LEU A 237 -3.90 7.06 16.53
CA LEU A 237 -4.14 8.27 17.30
C LEU A 237 -5.22 8.06 18.38
N ALA A 238 -6.24 7.25 18.11
CA ALA A 238 -7.25 6.88 19.09
C ALA A 238 -6.63 6.08 20.26
N HIS A 239 -5.75 5.11 19.98
CA HIS A 239 -5.02 4.39 21.02
C HIS A 239 -4.11 5.32 21.84
N ALA A 240 -3.33 6.20 21.19
CA ALA A 240 -2.47 7.15 21.88
C ALA A 240 -3.25 8.08 22.82
N SER A 241 -4.43 8.56 22.38
CA SER A 241 -5.30 9.39 23.23
C SER A 241 -5.86 8.63 24.43
N THR A 242 -6.13 7.33 24.27
CA THR A 242 -6.64 6.46 25.34
C THR A 242 -5.58 6.20 26.41
N GLU A 243 -4.34 5.91 26.02
CA GLU A 243 -3.22 5.73 26.95
C GLU A 243 -2.98 6.99 27.80
N GLN A 244 -3.04 8.16 27.17
CA GLN A 244 -2.89 9.45 27.85
C GLN A 244 -4.02 9.70 28.86
N ALA A 245 -5.26 9.35 28.51
CA ALA A 245 -6.42 9.46 29.39
C ALA A 245 -6.40 8.48 30.57
N THR A 246 -5.77 7.31 30.43
CA THR A 246 -5.61 6.33 31.52
C THR A 246 -4.41 6.61 32.43
N CYS A 247 -3.33 7.18 31.88
CA CYS A 247 -2.08 7.38 32.62
C CYS A 247 -2.12 8.66 33.48
N PHE A 248 -2.75 9.74 33.00
CA PHE A 248 -2.82 11.01 33.74
C PHE A 248 -3.60 10.94 35.07
N PRO A 249 -4.77 10.26 35.16
CA PRO A 249 -5.48 10.07 36.42
C PRO A 249 -4.72 9.14 37.37
N ALA A 250 -4.09 8.08 36.86
CA ALA A 250 -3.32 7.13 37.66
C ALA A 250 -2.08 7.78 38.29
N LEU A 251 -1.38 8.65 37.54
CA LEU A 251 -0.28 9.44 38.09
C LEU A 251 -0.77 10.42 39.17
N SER A 252 -1.96 11.00 39.00
CA SER A 252 -2.53 11.93 39.99
C SER A 252 -2.93 11.22 41.30
N SER A 253 -3.43 9.99 41.25
CA SER A 253 -3.72 9.18 42.44
C SER A 253 -2.44 8.72 43.14
N ASP A 254 -1.41 8.31 42.41
CA ASP A 254 -0.14 7.88 43.00
C ASP A 254 0.63 9.03 43.66
N ILE A 255 0.59 10.24 43.07
CA ILE A 255 1.15 11.44 43.70
C ILE A 255 0.39 11.78 44.99
N SER A 256 -0.94 11.63 45.02
CA SER A 256 -1.74 11.89 46.22
C SER A 256 -1.48 10.90 47.37
N HIS A 257 -1.14 9.65 47.05
CA HIS A 257 -0.77 8.65 48.05
C HIS A 257 0.69 8.78 48.51
N SER A 258 1.61 9.21 47.64
CA SER A 258 3.01 9.45 48.02
C SER A 258 3.24 10.79 48.75
N ALA A 259 2.31 11.74 48.65
CA ALA A 259 2.35 12.99 49.41
C ALA A 259 1.68 12.89 50.81
N ALA A 260 1.07 11.75 51.13
CA ALA A 260 0.38 11.48 52.38
C ALA A 260 1.14 10.52 53.34
N ALA A 261 2.39 10.18 53.01
CA ALA A 261 3.32 9.41 53.84
C ALA A 261 4.54 10.27 54.18
#